data_AF-A0A852Z0R8-F1
#
_entry.id   AF-A0A852Z0R8-F1
#
_cell.length_a   1.000
_cell.length_b   1.000
_cell.length_c   1.000
_cell.angle_alpha   90.00
_cell.angle_beta   90.00
_cell.angle_gamma   90.00
#
_symmetry.space_group_name_H-M   'P 1'
#
loop_
_entity.id
_entity.type
_entity.pdbx_description
1 polymer ?
#
loop_
_entity_poly.entity_id
_entity_poly.type
_entity_poly.pdbx_seq_one_letter_code
_entity_poly.pdbx_strand_id
1 'polypeptide(L)'
;MVVVRTEDGVDDVAEAAQKVLEFPAELCVPESLPGVCSWHGAPCTRRIDFALQSRVEVSGNRVLGGGNVLGLFGRLGERAGKVVVTRVRGWPLCPKCLVRRLVWFGAAQVLFWGGLLAVLAAVAARVVTGETAAVFGAALLGGFAAMLLAAVPFSMGGVPRVVRARTSEGGESVLVDRPHPAFAAEVSRGGGAGAP
;
A
#
# COMPACT_ATOMS: atom_id res chain seq x y z
N MET A 1 -7.06 12.61 22.02
CA MET A 1 -8.38 11.94 22.16
C MET A 1 -8.53 11.00 20.98
N VAL A 2 -8.58 9.68 21.21
CA VAL A 2 -8.76 8.67 20.15
C VAL A 2 -10.26 8.48 19.98
N VAL A 3 -10.81 8.84 18.83
CA VAL A 3 -12.25 8.74 18.56
C VAL A 3 -12.52 7.39 17.89
N VAL A 4 -13.31 6.54 18.55
CA VAL A 4 -13.89 5.35 17.91
C VAL A 4 -15.24 5.79 17.37
N ARG A 5 -15.32 6.10 16.07
CA ARG A 5 -16.57 6.50 15.42
C ARG A 5 -17.41 5.25 15.12
N THR A 6 -18.61 5.19 15.67
CA THR A 6 -19.66 4.21 15.32
C THR A 6 -20.79 5.01 14.66
N GLU A 7 -21.01 4.81 13.37
CA GLU A 7 -22.07 5.49 12.63
C GLU A 7 -23.29 4.56 12.52
N ASP A 8 -24.41 4.96 13.12
CA ASP A 8 -25.70 4.27 13.06
C ASP A 8 -26.64 4.98 12.07
N GLY A 9 -27.06 4.24 11.02
CA GLY A 9 -28.38 4.34 10.36
C GLY A 9 -28.54 5.30 9.16
N VAL A 10 -28.66 4.76 7.94
CA VAL A 10 -29.94 4.56 7.18
C VAL A 10 -29.63 3.86 5.82
N ASP A 11 -30.22 2.66 5.67
CA ASP A 11 -30.53 1.84 4.47
C ASP A 11 -29.44 1.09 3.65
N ASP A 12 -29.31 -0.21 3.99
CA ASP A 12 -29.33 -1.41 3.11
C ASP A 12 -28.09 -1.96 2.35
N VAL A 13 -26.84 -1.60 2.72
CA VAL A 13 -25.63 -2.39 2.34
C VAL A 13 -24.62 -2.55 3.49
N ALA A 14 -25.01 -2.20 4.72
CA ALA A 14 -24.09 -1.81 5.79
C ALA A 14 -23.87 -2.86 6.90
N GLU A 15 -23.88 -4.16 6.60
CA GLU A 15 -23.52 -5.21 7.58
C GLU A 15 -22.02 -5.53 7.56
N ALA A 16 -21.22 -4.54 7.90
CA ALA A 16 -19.91 -4.72 8.49
C ALA A 16 -19.59 -3.45 9.27
N ALA A 17 -19.96 -3.43 10.56
CA ALA A 17 -19.40 -2.50 11.54
C ALA A 17 -17.88 -2.73 11.62
N GLN A 18 -17.19 -2.17 10.64
CA GLN A 18 -15.77 -2.24 10.46
C GLN A 18 -15.19 -1.21 11.41
N LYS A 19 -14.78 -1.63 12.60
CA LYS A 19 -14.13 -0.77 13.60
C LYS A 19 -12.86 -0.18 12.98
N VAL A 20 -12.97 1.01 12.38
CA VAL A 20 -11.85 1.79 11.91
C VAL A 20 -11.30 2.51 13.13
N LEU A 21 -10.01 2.34 13.41
CA LEU A 21 -9.34 3.07 14.47
C LEU A 21 -8.66 4.28 13.86
N GLU A 22 -9.10 5.46 14.27
CA GLU A 22 -8.52 6.72 13.86
C GLU A 22 -7.44 7.15 14.84
N PHE A 23 -6.26 7.48 14.30
CA PHE A 23 -5.10 7.83 15.08
C PHE A 23 -4.46 9.11 14.52
N PRO A 24 -4.32 10.19 15.32
CA PRO A 24 -3.74 11.43 14.84
C PRO A 24 -2.34 11.22 14.26
N ALA A 25 -2.06 11.84 13.12
CA ALA A 25 -0.76 11.71 12.45
C ALA A 25 0.42 12.16 13.34
N GLU A 26 0.19 13.17 14.17
CA GLU A 26 1.20 13.72 15.10
C GLU A 26 1.63 12.70 16.16
N LEU A 27 0.74 11.79 16.52
CA LEU A 27 1.01 10.72 17.47
C LEU A 27 1.65 9.50 16.81
N CYS A 28 1.91 9.49 15.50
CA CYS A 28 2.61 8.40 14.82
C CYS A 28 4.13 8.47 15.02
N VAL A 29 4.57 8.52 16.28
CA VAL A 29 5.98 8.44 16.68
C VAL A 29 6.25 7.10 17.39
N PRO A 30 7.50 6.59 17.37
CA PRO A 30 7.81 5.26 17.91
C PRO A 30 7.38 5.04 19.37
N GLU A 31 7.45 6.09 20.19
CA GLU A 31 7.18 6.08 21.64
C GLU A 31 5.70 5.94 21.98
N SER A 32 4.81 6.52 21.16
CA SER A 32 3.36 6.47 21.33
C SER A 32 2.71 5.29 20.59
N LEU A 33 3.48 4.57 19.78
CA LEU A 33 2.99 3.44 19.00
C LEU A 33 3.07 2.12 19.78
N PRO A 34 1.98 1.34 19.80
CA PRO A 34 1.92 0.02 20.45
C PRO A 34 3.10 -0.89 20.14
N GLY A 35 3.43 -1.74 21.10
CA GLY A 35 4.45 -2.79 20.94
C GLY A 35 3.95 -3.99 20.14
N VAL A 36 2.71 -3.97 19.67
CA VAL A 36 2.07 -5.05 18.91
C VAL A 36 1.69 -4.63 17.50
N CYS A 37 1.64 -5.59 16.58
CA CYS A 37 1.25 -5.36 15.19
C CYS A 37 -0.25 -5.05 15.06
N SER A 38 -0.58 -4.01 14.28
CA SER A 38 -1.95 -3.57 14.01
C SER A 38 -2.85 -4.66 13.42
N TRP A 39 -2.30 -5.55 12.58
CA TRP A 39 -3.09 -6.56 11.89
C TRP A 39 -3.16 -7.90 12.64
N HIS A 40 -2.04 -8.36 13.19
CA HIS A 40 -1.93 -9.70 13.78
C HIS A 40 -1.96 -9.72 15.31
N GLY A 41 -1.81 -8.57 15.99
CA GLY A 41 -1.68 -8.50 17.45
C GLY A 41 -0.41 -9.14 18.02
N ALA A 42 0.48 -9.66 17.18
CA ALA A 42 1.75 -10.27 17.58
C ALA A 42 2.77 -9.20 17.97
N PRO A 43 3.75 -9.54 18.84
CA PRO A 43 4.77 -8.59 19.27
C PRO A 43 5.57 -8.03 18.09
N CYS A 44 5.92 -6.75 18.20
CA CYS A 44 6.73 -6.03 17.25
C CYS A 44 8.15 -6.59 17.25
N THR A 45 8.63 -7.00 16.08
CA THR A 45 10.03 -7.38 15.88
C THR A 45 10.81 -6.32 15.11
N ARG A 46 10.12 -5.47 14.35
CA ARG A 46 10.74 -4.38 13.60
C ARG A 46 9.82 -3.19 13.52
N ARG A 47 10.37 -2.00 13.76
CA ARG A 47 9.71 -0.73 13.52
C ARG A 47 10.14 -0.19 12.16
N ILE A 48 9.21 0.35 11.39
CA ILE A 48 9.50 0.91 10.08
C ILE A 48 8.84 2.28 9.88
N ASP A 49 9.54 3.12 9.13
CA ASP A 49 9.05 4.42 8.72
C ASP A 49 8.44 4.30 7.32
N PHE A 50 7.31 4.97 7.10
CA PHE A 50 6.70 5.06 5.78
C PHE A 50 5.89 6.35 5.65
N ALA A 51 5.58 6.72 4.42
CA ALA A 51 4.71 7.83 4.13
C ALA A 51 3.36 7.31 3.61
N LEU A 52 2.28 7.86 4.14
CA LEU A 52 0.94 7.69 3.63
C LEU A 52 0.58 8.90 2.78
N GLN A 53 -0.07 8.65 1.65
CA GLN A 53 -0.59 9.69 0.77
C GLN A 53 -2.09 9.76 0.98
N SER A 54 -2.60 10.94 1.37
CA SER A 54 -4.05 11.20 1.44
C SER A 54 -4.72 10.86 0.11
N ARG A 55 -5.85 10.16 0.19
CA ARG A 55 -6.74 10.00 -0.95
C ARG A 55 -7.59 11.25 -1.04
N VAL A 56 -7.16 12.20 -1.85
CA VAL A 56 -8.04 13.30 -2.24
C VAL A 56 -9.05 12.75 -3.25
N GLU A 57 -10.33 12.82 -2.92
CA GLU A 57 -11.39 12.63 -3.91
C GLU A 57 -11.27 13.74 -4.95
N VAL A 58 -10.81 13.37 -6.15
CA VAL A 58 -10.86 14.28 -7.29
C VAL A 58 -12.32 14.37 -7.71
N SER A 59 -13.03 15.40 -7.24
CA SER A 59 -14.39 15.69 -7.73
C SER A 59 -14.30 16.12 -9.19
N GLY A 60 -14.49 15.15 -10.09
CA GLY A 60 -14.51 15.36 -11.53
C GLY A 60 -15.40 14.30 -12.16
N ASN A 61 -16.36 14.74 -12.97
CA ASN A 61 -17.43 13.92 -13.51
C ASN A 61 -16.87 12.63 -14.17
N ARG A 62 -17.20 11.48 -13.58
CA ARG A 62 -16.63 10.15 -13.90
C ARG A 62 -16.92 9.71 -15.35
N VAL A 63 -17.87 10.37 -16.02
CA VAL A 63 -18.45 9.96 -17.30
C VAL A 63 -17.93 10.77 -18.51
N LEU A 64 -17.43 11.99 -18.33
CA LEU A 64 -17.04 12.88 -19.46
C LEU A 64 -15.53 12.88 -19.79
N GLY A 65 -14.68 12.23 -18.98
CA GLY A 65 -13.21 12.19 -19.15
C GLY A 65 -12.70 10.93 -19.86
N GLY A 66 -13.34 10.55 -20.96
CA GLY A 66 -13.12 9.30 -21.69
C GLY A 66 -11.68 9.05 -22.17
N GLY A 67 -11.21 7.83 -21.92
CA GLY A 67 -10.38 7.03 -22.84
C GLY A 67 -8.91 7.39 -23.10
N ASN A 68 -8.47 8.65 -22.98
CA ASN A 68 -7.16 9.04 -23.51
C ASN A 68 -6.03 9.10 -22.45
N VAL A 69 -4.86 8.53 -22.81
CA VAL A 69 -3.64 8.41 -21.99
C VAL A 69 -3.18 9.79 -21.46
N LEU A 70 -3.34 10.85 -22.25
CA LEU A 70 -3.04 12.24 -21.86
C LEU A 70 -3.95 12.76 -20.73
N GLY A 71 -5.23 12.38 -20.71
CA GLY A 71 -6.16 12.69 -19.62
C GLY A 71 -5.90 11.90 -18.34
N LEU A 72 -5.10 10.83 -18.41
CA LEU A 72 -4.59 10.10 -17.24
C LEU A 72 -3.42 10.86 -16.59
N PHE A 73 -2.50 11.41 -17.40
CA PHE A 73 -1.36 12.20 -16.93
C PHE A 73 -1.76 13.55 -16.33
N GLY A 74 -2.73 14.26 -16.91
CA GLY A 74 -3.26 15.50 -16.32
C GLY A 74 -3.88 15.27 -14.93
N ARG A 75 -4.62 14.16 -14.76
CA ARG A 75 -5.19 13.75 -13.46
C ARG A 75 -4.15 13.27 -12.46
N LEU A 76 -3.03 12.72 -12.90
CA LEU A 76 -1.88 12.38 -12.05
C LEU A 76 -1.20 13.64 -11.51
N GLY A 77 -1.05 14.69 -12.33
CA GLY A 77 -0.51 15.98 -11.92
C GLY A 77 -1.40 16.71 -10.90
N GLU A 78 -2.71 16.75 -11.14
CA GLU A 78 -3.67 17.36 -10.19
C GLU A 78 -3.76 16.60 -8.86
N ARG A 79 -3.62 15.27 -8.88
CA ARG A 79 -3.47 14.47 -7.65
C ARG A 79 -2.16 14.80 -6.94
N ALA A 80 -1.04 14.86 -7.65
CA ALA A 80 0.26 15.11 -7.04
C ALA A 80 0.33 16.47 -6.31
N GLY A 81 -0.37 17.50 -6.82
CA GLY A 81 -0.42 18.82 -6.20
C GLY A 81 -1.30 18.94 -4.94
N LYS A 82 -2.25 18.00 -4.73
CA LYS A 82 -3.19 18.02 -3.60
C LYS A 82 -2.93 16.94 -2.56
N VAL A 83 -2.05 15.98 -2.84
CA VAL A 83 -1.73 14.89 -1.92
C VAL A 83 -0.93 15.42 -0.74
N VAL A 84 -1.59 15.51 0.41
CA VAL A 84 -0.93 15.65 1.71
C VAL A 84 -0.22 14.34 2.02
N VAL A 85 1.10 14.41 2.23
CA VAL A 85 1.95 13.27 2.58
C VAL A 85 2.13 13.24 4.09
N THR A 86 1.51 12.27 4.74
CA THR A 86 1.61 12.05 6.18
C THR A 86 2.73 11.05 6.46
N ARG A 87 3.79 11.49 7.14
CA ARG A 87 4.90 10.59 7.53
C ARG A 87 4.54 9.86 8.82
N VAL A 88 4.57 8.54 8.78
CA VAL A 88 4.39 7.65 9.93
C VAL A 88 5.76 7.10 10.31
N ARG A 89 6.19 7.34 11.56
CA ARG A 89 7.48 6.87 12.06
C ARG A 89 7.32 5.73 13.04
N GLY A 90 8.12 4.68 12.88
CA GLY A 90 8.27 3.60 13.85
C GLY A 90 7.11 2.63 13.97
N TRP A 91 6.37 2.39 12.87
CA TRP A 91 5.19 1.50 12.91
C TRP A 91 5.56 0.05 13.20
N PRO A 92 4.85 -0.62 14.13
CA PRO A 92 5.19 -1.97 14.55
C PRO A 92 4.84 -3.02 13.50
N LEU A 93 5.82 -3.80 13.08
CA LEU A 93 5.65 -5.00 12.26
C LEU A 93 5.99 -6.26 13.06
N CYS A 94 5.14 -7.28 12.91
CA CYS A 94 5.43 -8.63 13.38
C CYS A 94 6.14 -9.47 12.30
N PRO A 95 6.70 -10.64 12.66
CA PRO A 95 7.36 -11.54 11.70
C PRO A 95 6.47 -11.94 10.53
N LYS A 96 5.17 -12.17 10.77
CA LYS A 96 4.21 -12.54 9.72
C LYS A 96 4.06 -11.44 8.66
N CYS A 97 3.99 -10.17 9.08
CA CYS A 97 3.95 -9.04 8.15
C CYS A 97 5.26 -8.89 7.37
N LEU A 98 6.40 -9.12 8.02
CA LEU A 98 7.70 -9.08 7.36
C LEU A 98 7.84 -10.18 6.30
N VAL A 99 7.46 -11.41 6.61
CA VAL A 99 7.46 -12.53 5.66
C VAL A 99 6.53 -12.23 4.49
N ARG A 100 5.30 -11.77 4.75
CA ARG A 100 4.36 -11.41 3.68
C ARG A 100 4.92 -10.33 2.76
N ARG A 101 5.58 -9.33 3.33
CA ARG A 101 6.27 -8.28 2.57
C ARG A 101 7.38 -8.87 1.72
N LEU A 102 8.24 -9.70 2.29
CA LEU A 102 9.34 -10.36 1.58
C LEU A 102 8.85 -11.26 0.44
N VAL A 103 7.78 -12.02 0.64
CA VAL A 103 7.18 -12.87 -0.40
C VAL A 103 6.68 -12.03 -1.56
N TRP A 104 5.94 -10.94 -1.30
CA TRP A 104 5.45 -10.06 -2.35
C TRP A 104 6.57 -9.32 -3.08
N PHE A 105 7.56 -8.79 -2.37
CA PHE A 105 8.73 -8.18 -3.01
C PHE A 105 9.54 -9.19 -3.80
N GLY A 106 9.71 -10.41 -3.29
CA GLY A 106 10.39 -11.50 -3.99
C GLY A 106 9.67 -11.85 -5.29
N ALA A 107 8.34 -12.01 -5.26
CA ALA A 107 7.54 -12.24 -6.46
C ALA A 107 7.67 -11.09 -7.48
N ALA A 108 7.66 -9.84 -7.01
CA ALA A 108 7.88 -8.68 -7.88
C ALA A 108 9.27 -8.69 -8.54
N GLN A 109 10.32 -8.99 -7.77
CA GLN A 109 11.69 -9.07 -8.29
C GLN A 109 11.86 -10.21 -9.29
N VAL A 110 11.28 -11.39 -9.02
CA VAL A 110 11.33 -12.53 -9.95
C VAL A 110 10.64 -12.19 -11.26
N LEU A 111 9.45 -11.59 -11.23
CA LEU A 111 8.74 -11.18 -12.44
C LEU A 111 9.49 -10.10 -13.21
N PHE A 112 10.03 -9.11 -12.51
CA PHE A 112 10.74 -8.00 -13.15
C PHE A 112 12.06 -8.45 -13.77
N TRP A 113 12.94 -9.08 -12.99
CA TRP A 113 14.24 -9.54 -13.48
C TRP A 113 14.11 -10.72 -14.43
N GLY A 114 13.19 -11.64 -14.18
CA GLY A 114 12.89 -12.74 -15.09
C GLY A 114 12.36 -12.23 -16.43
N GLY A 115 11.44 -11.26 -16.42
CA GLY A 115 10.94 -10.62 -17.62
C GLY A 115 12.02 -9.86 -18.40
N LEU A 116 12.86 -9.09 -17.69
CA LEU A 116 13.97 -8.36 -18.30
C LEU A 116 14.99 -9.30 -18.95
N LEU A 117 15.39 -10.37 -18.26
CA LEU A 117 16.32 -11.36 -18.80
C LEU A 117 15.74 -12.07 -20.01
N ALA A 118 14.44 -12.39 -20.01
CA ALA A 118 13.77 -12.98 -21.16
C ALA A 118 13.79 -12.04 -22.39
N VAL A 119 13.54 -10.75 -22.19
CA VAL A 119 13.64 -9.73 -23.26
C VAL A 119 15.06 -9.63 -23.78
N LEU A 120 16.05 -9.50 -22.90
CA LEU A 120 17.46 -9.39 -23.29
C LEU A 120 17.95 -10.64 -24.04
N ALA A 121 17.58 -11.83 -23.56
CA ALA A 121 17.92 -13.09 -24.22
C ALA A 121 17.26 -13.20 -25.61
N ALA A 122 16.00 -12.78 -25.75
CA ALA A 122 15.30 -12.80 -27.04
C ALA A 122 15.96 -11.84 -28.06
N VAL A 123 16.36 -10.64 -27.62
CA VAL A 123 17.05 -9.67 -28.47
C VAL A 123 18.45 -10.17 -28.84
N ALA A 124 19.23 -10.65 -27.88
CA ALA A 124 20.57 -11.17 -28.12
C ALA A 124 20.55 -12.36 -29.08
N ALA A 125 19.64 -13.32 -28.87
CA ALA A 125 19.49 -14.47 -29.76
C ALA A 125 19.17 -14.03 -31.19
N ARG A 126 18.22 -13.09 -31.36
CA ARG A 126 17.87 -12.56 -32.68
C ARG A 126 19.05 -11.85 -33.36
N VAL A 127 19.87 -11.10 -32.62
CA VAL A 127 21.07 -10.42 -33.15
C VAL A 127 22.13 -11.43 -33.58
N VAL A 128 22.32 -12.51 -32.82
CA VAL A 128 23.33 -13.53 -33.10
C VAL A 128 22.93 -14.45 -34.25
N THR A 129 21.67 -14.91 -34.29
CA THR A 129 21.22 -15.86 -35.31
C THR A 129 20.75 -15.17 -36.60
N GLY A 130 20.34 -13.91 -36.53
CA GLY A 130 19.70 -13.21 -37.64
C GLY A 130 18.27 -13.71 -37.97
N GLU A 131 17.77 -14.70 -37.23
CA GLU A 131 16.48 -15.33 -37.50
C GLU A 131 15.32 -14.57 -36.85
N THR A 132 14.22 -14.44 -37.58
CA THR A 132 12.96 -13.88 -37.06
C THR A 132 11.99 -15.00 -36.69
N ALA A 133 12.39 -15.87 -35.76
CA ALA A 133 11.51 -16.91 -35.25
C ALA A 133 10.41 -16.31 -34.36
N ALA A 134 9.18 -16.84 -34.48
CA ALA A 134 8.03 -16.42 -33.66
C ALA A 134 8.31 -16.57 -32.14
N VAL A 135 9.15 -17.54 -31.76
CA VAL A 135 9.57 -17.77 -30.38
C VAL A 135 10.25 -16.53 -29.76
N PHE A 136 11.07 -15.80 -30.52
CA PHE A 136 11.71 -14.57 -30.02
C PHE A 136 10.68 -13.45 -29.79
N GLY A 137 9.69 -13.34 -30.67
CA GLY A 137 8.58 -12.41 -30.50
C GLY A 137 7.77 -12.73 -29.24
N ALA A 138 7.44 -14.01 -29.04
CA ALA A 138 6.73 -14.47 -27.85
C ALA A 138 7.52 -14.23 -26.55
N ALA A 139 8.83 -14.51 -26.56
CA ALA A 139 9.71 -14.25 -25.41
C ALA A 139 9.79 -12.75 -25.08
N LEU A 140 9.86 -11.88 -26.09
CA LEU A 140 9.91 -10.44 -25.91
C LEU A 140 8.59 -9.89 -25.34
N LEU A 141 7.45 -10.26 -25.95
CA LEU A 141 6.12 -9.89 -25.47
C LEU A 141 5.85 -10.43 -24.06
N GLY A 142 6.18 -11.71 -23.82
CA GLY A 142 5.99 -12.36 -22.52
C GLY A 142 6.87 -11.74 -21.43
N GLY A 143 8.14 -11.47 -21.72
CA GLY A 143 9.05 -10.82 -20.79
C GLY A 143 8.61 -9.39 -20.44
N PHE A 144 8.16 -8.62 -21.44
CA PHE A 144 7.61 -7.29 -21.21
C PHE A 144 6.32 -7.33 -20.38
N ALA A 145 5.40 -8.24 -20.69
CA ALA A 145 4.18 -8.42 -19.91
C ALA A 145 4.49 -8.82 -18.45
N ALA A 146 5.47 -9.70 -18.23
CA ALA A 146 5.92 -10.08 -16.88
C ALA A 146 6.46 -8.87 -16.10
N MET A 147 7.24 -7.99 -16.74
CA MET A 147 7.73 -6.75 -16.12
C MET A 147 6.58 -5.83 -15.71
N LEU A 148 5.56 -5.65 -16.56
CA LEU A 148 4.38 -4.85 -16.21
C LEU A 148 3.59 -5.48 -15.06
N LEU A 149 3.42 -6.80 -15.08
CA LEU A 149 2.72 -7.54 -14.03
C LEU A 149 3.45 -7.48 -12.69
N ALA A 150 4.76 -7.24 -12.65
CA ALA A 150 5.53 -7.07 -11.42
C ALA A 150 5.03 -5.91 -10.54
N ALA A 151 4.35 -4.91 -11.12
CA ALA A 151 3.75 -3.81 -10.37
C ALA A 151 2.67 -4.27 -9.38
N VAL A 152 1.97 -5.37 -9.67
CA VAL A 152 0.90 -5.92 -8.81
C VAL A 152 1.46 -6.44 -7.48
N PRO A 153 2.38 -7.43 -7.46
CA PRO A 153 2.98 -7.90 -6.20
C PRO A 153 3.77 -6.81 -5.50
N PHE A 154 4.43 -5.90 -6.23
CA PHE A 154 5.09 -4.74 -5.64
C PHE A 154 4.10 -3.86 -4.85
N SER A 155 2.93 -3.58 -5.43
CA SER A 155 1.86 -2.81 -4.79
C SER A 155 1.24 -3.55 -3.61
N MET A 156 1.09 -4.87 -3.68
CA MET A 156 0.60 -5.70 -2.57
C MET A 156 1.59 -5.78 -1.40
N GLY A 157 2.89 -5.76 -1.70
CA GLY A 157 3.98 -5.75 -0.71
C GLY A 157 4.21 -4.39 -0.04
N GLY A 158 3.56 -3.33 -0.51
CA GLY A 158 3.65 -1.99 0.05
C GLY A 158 3.23 -1.95 1.53
N VAL A 159 3.98 -1.20 2.33
CA VAL A 159 3.76 -1.11 3.79
C VAL A 159 2.31 -0.73 4.15
N PRO A 160 1.69 0.31 3.56
CA PRO A 160 0.32 0.71 3.89
C PRO A 160 -0.70 -0.42 3.73
N ARG A 161 -0.55 -1.24 2.68
CA ARG A 161 -1.42 -2.40 2.40
C ARG A 161 -1.22 -3.51 3.42
N VAL A 162 0.02 -3.77 3.81
CA VAL A 162 0.36 -4.83 4.77
C VAL A 162 -0.14 -4.49 6.17
N VAL A 163 -0.06 -3.21 6.58
CA VAL A 163 -0.51 -2.76 7.90
C VAL A 163 -1.97 -2.33 7.94
N ARG A 164 -2.66 -2.33 6.79
CA ARG A 164 -4.03 -1.86 6.60
C ARG A 164 -4.24 -0.43 7.10
N ALA A 165 -3.24 0.41 6.91
CA ALA A 165 -3.27 1.81 7.28
C ALA A 165 -3.57 2.67 6.04
N ARG A 166 -4.44 3.65 6.22
CA ARG A 166 -4.75 4.69 5.25
C ARG A 166 -4.71 6.04 5.95
N THR A 167 -4.58 7.11 5.20
CA THR A 167 -4.78 8.46 5.73
C THR A 167 -6.22 8.89 5.53
N SER A 168 -6.71 9.73 6.44
CA SER A 168 -7.92 10.52 6.25
C SER A 168 -7.77 11.45 5.04
N GLU A 169 -8.90 11.93 4.51
CA GLU A 169 -8.96 12.81 3.34
C GLU A 169 -8.15 14.10 3.53
N GLY A 170 -8.13 14.63 4.76
CA GLY A 170 -7.32 15.80 5.14
C GLY A 170 -5.85 15.49 5.45
N GLY A 171 -5.45 14.22 5.53
CA GLY A 171 -4.10 13.81 5.91
C GLY A 171 -3.74 14.00 7.39
N GLU A 172 -4.68 14.47 8.21
CA GLU A 172 -4.47 14.78 9.64
C GLU A 172 -4.46 13.52 10.53
N SER A 173 -5.08 12.43 10.07
CA SER A 173 -5.18 11.19 10.82
C SER A 173 -4.87 9.96 9.97
N VAL A 174 -4.35 8.93 10.64
CA VAL A 174 -4.11 7.59 10.14
C VAL A 174 -5.26 6.70 10.58
N LEU A 175 -5.97 6.16 9.60
CA LEU A 175 -7.07 5.23 9.75
C LEU A 175 -6.52 3.80 9.62
N VAL A 176 -6.77 2.96 10.62
CA VAL A 176 -6.42 1.53 10.59
C VAL A 176 -7.69 0.71 10.38
N ASP A 177 -7.75 -0.02 9.26
CA ASP A 177 -8.88 -0.87 8.91
C ASP A 177 -8.83 -2.19 9.69
N ARG A 178 -9.82 -2.45 10.56
CA ARG A 178 -9.95 -3.69 11.36
C ARG A 178 -8.67 -4.00 12.15
N PRO A 179 -8.29 -3.14 13.13
CA PRO A 179 -7.15 -3.42 13.97
C PRO A 179 -7.42 -4.65 14.85
N HIS A 180 -6.36 -5.38 15.17
CA HIS A 180 -6.43 -6.46 16.14
C HIS A 180 -6.82 -5.89 17.52
N PRO A 181 -7.66 -6.59 18.32
CA PRO A 181 -8.09 -6.11 19.63
C PRO A 181 -6.94 -5.78 20.58
N ALA A 182 -5.85 -6.55 20.55
CA ALA A 182 -4.64 -6.25 21.34
C ALA A 182 -4.02 -4.88 20.98
N PHE A 183 -3.98 -4.54 19.69
CA PHE A 183 -3.51 -3.24 19.24
C PHE A 183 -4.45 -2.13 19.70
N ALA A 184 -5.76 -2.31 19.51
CA ALA A 184 -6.75 -1.34 19.97
C ALA A 184 -6.71 -1.12 21.50
N ALA A 185 -6.47 -2.19 22.27
CA ALA A 185 -6.34 -2.13 23.71
C ALA A 185 -5.08 -1.35 24.14
N GLU A 186 -3.93 -1.58 23.51
CA GLU A 186 -2.70 -0.82 23.78
C GLU A 186 -2.85 0.65 23.38
N VAL A 187 -3.49 0.97 22.25
CA VAL A 187 -3.78 2.36 21.87
C VAL A 187 -4.70 3.03 22.88
N SER A 188 -5.73 2.32 23.36
CA SER A 188 -6.68 2.85 24.35
C SER A 188 -6.02 3.07 25.72
N ARG A 189 -5.02 2.26 26.08
CA ARG A 189 -4.21 2.40 27.31
C ARG A 189 -3.15 3.50 27.18
N GLY A 190 -2.49 3.58 26.03
CA GLY A 190 -1.46 4.58 25.70
C GLY A 190 -2.00 5.98 25.42
N GLY A 191 -3.32 6.12 25.24
CA GLY A 191 -4.02 7.41 25.15
C GLY A 191 -3.98 8.27 26.44
N GLY A 192 -3.33 7.80 27.50
CA GLY A 192 -3.16 8.53 28.77
C GLY A 192 -1.80 8.39 29.46
N ALA A 193 -0.81 7.75 28.87
CA ALA A 193 0.48 7.53 29.54
C ALA A 193 1.62 7.56 28.52
N GLY A 194 2.23 8.73 28.38
CA GLY A 194 3.69 8.75 28.35
C GLY A 194 4.17 8.45 29.77
N ALA A 195 5.15 7.57 29.88
CA ALA A 195 6.21 7.47 30.90
C ALA A 195 6.52 5.99 31.22
N PRO A 196 7.76 5.71 31.66
CA PRO A 196 9.05 6.04 31.06
C PRO A 196 9.79 4.80 30.54
#